data_AF-A0AAU6HP35-F1
#
_entry.id   AF-A0AAU6HP35-F1
#
_cell.length_a   1.000
_cell.length_b   1.000
_cell.length_c   1.000
_cell.angle_alpha   90.00
_cell.angle_beta   90.00
_cell.angle_gamma   90.00
#
_symmetry.space_group_name_H-M   'P 1'
#
loop_
_entity.id
_entity.type
_entity.pdbx_description
1 polymer ?
#
loop_
_entity_poly.entity_id
_entity_poly.type
_entity_poly.pdbx_seq_one_letter_code
_entity_poly.pdbx_strand_id
1 'polypeptide(L)'
;MGVLGELWDDGTKLVGDVVEVGKDVLMAPAEIAHWALTQMFGGGEADLQKISAELKKLSKELDGLTKEINSTLGKLSWHGPASDAFVTVAHSRVKEMNQISDDLGTLGDSVDRLSKVY
;
A
#
# COMPACT_ATOMS: atom_id res chain seq x y z
N MET A 1 15.16 -0.24 25.67
CA MET A 1 14.12 -1.27 25.84
C MET A 1 12.90 -0.61 26.46
N GLY A 2 12.19 0.27 25.74
CA GLY A 2 11.23 1.14 26.39
C GLY A 2 10.21 1.75 25.44
N VAL A 3 9.01 1.91 25.96
CA VAL A 3 7.84 2.61 25.42
C VAL A 3 7.13 1.93 24.25
N LEU A 4 7.84 1.51 23.19
CA LEU A 4 7.17 0.89 22.03
C LEU A 4 6.68 -0.53 22.30
N GLY A 5 7.40 -1.30 23.12
CA GLY A 5 6.99 -2.66 23.52
C GLY A 5 5.80 -2.66 24.49
N GLU A 6 5.74 -1.68 25.39
CA GLU A 6 4.65 -1.57 26.38
C GLU A 6 3.35 -1.08 25.75
N LEU A 7 3.42 -0.13 24.81
CA LEU A 7 2.23 0.32 24.04
C LEU A 7 1.70 -0.75 23.08
N TRP A 8 2.57 -1.59 22.53
CA TRP A 8 2.17 -2.70 21.67
C TRP A 8 1.48 -3.82 22.46
N ASP A 9 1.98 -4.13 23.66
CA ASP A 9 1.43 -5.18 24.54
C ASP A 9 0.13 -4.75 25.25
N ASP A 10 -0.04 -3.45 25.56
CA ASP A 10 -1.32 -2.91 26.06
C ASP A 10 -2.38 -2.83 24.95
N GLY A 11 -1.97 -2.51 23.72
CA GLY A 11 -2.86 -2.49 22.55
C GLY A 11 -3.39 -3.88 22.22
N THR A 12 -2.57 -4.93 22.29
CA THR A 12 -3.02 -6.31 22.04
C THR A 12 -3.94 -6.85 23.14
N LYS A 13 -3.76 -6.45 24.41
CA LYS A 13 -4.68 -6.83 25.50
C LYS A 13 -6.02 -6.12 25.43
N LEU A 14 -6.04 -4.82 25.12
CA LEU A 14 -7.29 -4.07 24.91
C LEU A 14 -8.05 -4.56 23.67
N VAL A 15 -7.35 -4.95 22.61
CA VAL A 15 -7.95 -5.61 21.44
C VAL A 15 -8.50 -6.99 21.81
N GLY A 16 -7.81 -7.75 22.66
CA GLY A 16 -8.26 -9.06 23.15
C GLY A 16 -9.56 -9.01 23.95
N ASP A 17 -9.66 -8.08 24.91
CA ASP A 17 -10.86 -7.93 25.77
C ASP A 17 -12.08 -7.42 24.99
N VAL A 18 -11.90 -6.55 23.98
CA VAL A 18 -13.01 -6.04 23.15
C VAL A 18 -13.52 -7.11 22.16
N VAL A 19 -12.63 -7.99 21.69
CA VAL A 19 -12.99 -9.12 20.82
C VAL A 19 -13.85 -10.16 21.55
N GLU A 20 -13.72 -10.29 22.88
CA GLU A 20 -14.58 -11.18 23.68
C GLU A 20 -15.98 -10.61 23.93
N VAL A 21 -16.13 -9.29 24.07
CA VAL A 21 -17.44 -8.68 24.34
C VAL A 21 -18.32 -8.57 23.07
N GLY A 22 -17.71 -8.56 21.88
CA GLY A 22 -18.42 -8.42 20.59
C GLY A 22 -18.84 -9.72 19.90
N LYS A 23 -18.60 -10.89 20.48
CA LYS A 23 -18.93 -12.18 19.85
C LYS A 23 -20.40 -12.59 19.92
N ASP A 24 -21.20 -11.95 20.77
CA ASP A 24 -22.59 -12.35 21.04
C ASP A 24 -23.66 -11.54 20.29
N VAL A 25 -23.28 -10.66 19.37
CA VAL A 25 -24.25 -9.96 18.50
C VAL A 25 -23.93 -10.26 17.05
N LEU A 26 -24.86 -10.94 16.38
CA LEU A 26 -24.83 -11.23 14.95
C LEU A 26 -24.74 -9.93 14.14
N MET A 27 -23.53 -9.44 13.88
CA MET A 27 -23.31 -8.31 12.98
C MET A 27 -23.69 -8.71 11.55
N ALA A 28 -24.42 -7.82 10.87
CA ALA A 28 -24.74 -8.02 9.46
C ALA A 28 -23.44 -7.97 8.62
N PRO A 29 -23.35 -8.63 7.45
CA PRO A 29 -22.13 -8.64 6.63
C PRO A 29 -21.59 -7.24 6.29
N ALA A 30 -22.47 -6.25 6.13
CA ALA A 30 -22.10 -4.86 5.91
C ALA A 30 -21.43 -4.21 7.13
N GLU A 31 -21.86 -4.58 8.35
CA GLU A 31 -21.30 -4.08 9.60
C GLU A 31 -19.92 -4.69 9.88
N ILE A 32 -19.70 -5.95 9.51
CA ILE A 32 -18.37 -6.60 9.57
C ILE A 32 -17.40 -5.91 8.61
N ALA A 33 -17.85 -5.60 7.39
CA ALA A 33 -17.04 -4.86 6.43
C ALA A 33 -16.72 -3.46 6.99
N HIS A 34 -17.72 -2.73 7.48
CA HIS A 34 -17.53 -1.40 8.04
C HIS A 34 -16.55 -1.39 9.24
N TRP A 35 -16.69 -2.36 10.16
CA TRP A 35 -15.80 -2.53 11.30
C TRP A 35 -14.37 -2.85 10.86
N ALA A 36 -14.18 -3.85 9.99
CA ALA A 36 -12.85 -4.25 9.52
C ALA A 36 -12.13 -3.11 8.79
N LEU A 37 -12.86 -2.35 7.98
CA LEU A 37 -12.31 -1.20 7.25
C LEU A 37 -11.95 -0.04 8.17
N THR A 38 -12.76 0.21 9.22
CA THR A 38 -12.42 1.18 10.26
C THR A 38 -11.14 0.79 11.00
N GLN A 39 -10.97 -0.50 11.32
CA GLN A 39 -9.74 -1.01 11.96
C GLN A 39 -8.51 -0.90 11.04
N MET A 40 -8.69 -1.07 9.72
CA MET A 40 -7.59 -1.05 8.74
C MET A 40 -7.17 0.36 8.29
N PHE A 41 -8.11 1.30 8.20
CA PHE A 41 -7.86 2.61 7.58
C PHE A 41 -8.05 3.81 8.51
N GLY A 42 -8.46 3.60 9.77
CA GLY A 42 -8.37 4.61 10.83
C GLY A 42 -9.36 5.77 10.74
N GLY A 43 -10.32 5.74 9.81
CA GLY A 43 -11.36 6.76 9.68
C GLY A 43 -12.26 6.53 8.47
N GLY A 44 -13.41 7.22 8.46
CA GLY A 44 -14.55 6.95 7.58
C GLY A 44 -14.32 7.24 6.09
N GLU A 45 -15.42 7.34 5.32
CA GLU A 45 -15.39 7.43 3.85
C GLU A 45 -14.41 8.48 3.28
N ALA A 46 -14.31 9.65 3.91
CA ALA A 46 -13.40 10.72 3.49
C ALA A 46 -11.91 10.32 3.56
N ASP A 47 -11.54 9.48 4.53
CA ASP A 47 -10.17 9.00 4.68
C ASP A 47 -9.87 7.92 3.63
N LEU A 48 -10.84 7.06 3.31
CA LEU A 48 -10.71 6.08 2.21
C LEU A 48 -10.53 6.79 0.85
N GLN A 49 -11.31 7.83 0.56
CA GLN A 49 -11.14 8.61 -0.67
C GLN A 49 -9.77 9.28 -0.75
N LYS A 50 -9.27 9.81 0.38
CA LYS A 50 -7.92 10.39 0.45
C LYS A 50 -6.83 9.36 0.22
N ILE A 51 -6.92 8.19 0.86
CA ILE A 51 -5.96 7.09 0.71
C ILE A 51 -5.94 6.61 -0.74
N SER A 52 -7.10 6.43 -1.37
CA SER A 52 -7.20 6.11 -2.80
C SER A 52 -6.47 7.13 -3.68
N ALA A 53 -6.69 8.42 -3.43
CA ALA A 53 -6.04 9.49 -4.18
C ALA A 53 -4.51 9.48 -4.01
N GLU A 54 -4.02 9.24 -2.79
CA GLU A 54 -2.58 9.12 -2.48
C GLU A 54 -1.95 7.90 -3.18
N LEU A 55 -2.62 6.74 -3.17
CA LEU A 55 -2.17 5.54 -3.87
C LEU A 55 -2.06 5.75 -5.38
N LYS A 56 -3.08 6.37 -5.98
CA LYS A 56 -3.08 6.72 -7.41
C LYS A 56 -2.01 7.74 -7.76
N LYS A 57 -1.73 8.69 -6.86
CA LYS A 57 -0.65 9.66 -7.03
C LYS A 57 0.71 8.96 -7.00
N LEU A 58 0.95 8.09 -6.03
CA LEU A 58 2.20 7.34 -5.90
C LEU A 58 2.44 6.42 -7.10
N SER A 59 1.39 5.75 -7.61
CA SER A 59 1.45 4.97 -8.84
C SER A 59 1.97 5.80 -10.02
N LYS A 60 1.43 7.01 -10.24
CA LYS A 60 1.87 7.91 -11.31
C LYS A 60 3.30 8.42 -11.12
N GLU A 61 3.68 8.76 -9.89
CA GLU A 61 5.05 9.19 -9.57
C GLU A 61 6.07 8.08 -9.85
N LEU A 62 5.73 6.83 -9.49
CA LEU A 62 6.57 5.66 -9.80
C LEU A 62 6.67 5.39 -11.30
N ASP A 63 5.58 5.48 -12.07
CA ASP A 63 5.62 5.34 -13.53
C ASP A 63 6.53 6.40 -14.18
N GLY A 64 6.45 7.65 -13.70
CA GLY A 64 7.33 8.74 -14.13
C GLY A 64 8.81 8.44 -13.85
N LEU A 65 9.13 8.07 -12.62
CA LEU A 65 10.49 7.71 -12.21
C LEU A 65 11.04 6.54 -13.03
N THR A 66 10.21 5.55 -13.32
CA THR A 66 10.62 4.35 -14.07
C THR A 66 10.96 4.69 -15.54
N LYS A 67 10.25 5.65 -16.14
CA LYS A 67 10.58 6.20 -17.47
C LYS A 67 11.88 6.99 -17.46
N GLU A 68 12.14 7.79 -16.43
CA GLU A 68 13.38 8.54 -16.27
C GLU A 68 14.61 7.63 -16.12
N ILE A 69 14.48 6.57 -15.30
CA ILE A 69 15.54 5.56 -15.14
C ILE A 69 15.83 4.88 -16.48
N ASN A 70 14.80 4.41 -17.20
CA ASN A 70 14.98 3.79 -18.52
C ASN A 70 15.67 4.73 -19.52
N SER A 71 15.27 6.00 -19.55
CA SER A 71 15.91 7.03 -20.40
C SER A 71 17.38 7.24 -20.03
N THR A 72 17.70 7.21 -18.75
CA THR A 72 19.07 7.37 -18.23
C THR A 72 19.94 6.16 -18.56
N LEU A 73 19.41 4.94 -18.36
CA LEU A 73 20.09 3.69 -18.73
C LEU A 73 20.42 3.66 -20.23
N GLY A 74 19.49 4.10 -21.09
CA GLY A 74 19.71 4.17 -22.54
C GLY A 74 20.75 5.21 -22.98
N LYS A 75 21.17 6.12 -22.09
CA LYS A 75 22.19 7.15 -22.37
C LYS A 75 23.56 6.82 -21.79
N LEU A 76 23.73 5.65 -21.15
CA LEU A 76 25.01 5.24 -20.60
C LEU A 76 26.04 5.06 -21.72
N SER A 77 27.12 5.84 -21.66
CA SER A 77 28.29 5.71 -22.53
C SER A 77 29.31 4.69 -22.01
N TRP A 78 29.06 4.13 -20.81
CA TRP A 78 29.88 3.08 -20.22
C TRP A 78 29.53 1.74 -20.86
N HIS A 79 30.53 0.98 -21.30
CA HIS A 79 30.37 -0.30 -22.00
C HIS A 79 31.29 -1.38 -21.42
N GLY A 80 30.92 -2.64 -21.66
CA GLY A 80 31.67 -3.82 -21.26
C GLY A 80 30.87 -4.72 -20.30
N PRO A 81 31.37 -5.93 -19.99
CA PRO A 81 30.58 -6.96 -19.29
C PRO A 81 30.00 -6.53 -17.93
N ALA A 82 30.71 -5.68 -17.19
CA ALA A 82 30.22 -5.13 -15.93
C ALA A 82 29.07 -4.12 -16.14
N SER A 83 29.13 -3.33 -17.21
CA SER A 83 28.07 -2.41 -17.57
C SER A 83 26.82 -3.16 -18.03
N ASP A 84 26.99 -4.19 -18.86
CA ASP A 84 25.88 -5.02 -19.37
C ASP A 84 25.14 -5.73 -18.22
N ALA A 85 25.90 -6.25 -17.24
CA ALA A 85 25.33 -6.85 -16.03
C ALA A 85 24.56 -5.82 -15.18
N PHE A 86 25.13 -4.62 -15.00
CA PHE A 86 24.46 -3.53 -14.28
C PHE A 86 23.16 -3.12 -14.97
N VAL A 87 23.19 -2.87 -16.29
CA VAL A 87 22.03 -2.47 -17.09
C VAL A 87 20.93 -3.52 -17.04
N THR A 88 21.31 -4.81 -17.09
CA THR A 88 20.37 -5.93 -16.95
C THR A 88 19.65 -5.91 -15.59
N VAL A 89 20.40 -5.77 -14.50
CA VAL A 89 19.82 -5.68 -13.14
C VAL A 89 18.95 -4.44 -13.02
N ALA A 90 19.39 -3.30 -13.54
CA ALA A 90 18.64 -2.06 -13.49
C ALA A 90 17.31 -2.16 -14.25
N HIS A 91 17.28 -2.78 -15.43
CA HIS A 91 16.04 -3.06 -16.14
C HIS A 91 15.11 -4.03 -15.41
N SER A 92 15.66 -5.02 -14.68
CA SER A 92 14.85 -5.89 -13.83
C SER A 92 14.17 -5.11 -12.70
N ARG A 93 14.89 -4.18 -12.05
CA ARG A 93 14.33 -3.31 -11.00
C ARG A 93 13.27 -2.36 -11.55
N VAL A 94 13.51 -1.78 -12.72
CA VAL A 94 12.51 -0.97 -13.45
C VAL A 94 11.24 -1.79 -13.70
N LYS A 95 11.35 -3.05 -14.11
CA LYS A 95 10.19 -3.92 -14.31
C LYS A 95 9.42 -4.16 -13.01
N GLU A 96 10.10 -4.43 -11.91
CA GLU A 96 9.49 -4.57 -10.58
C GLU A 96 8.78 -3.28 -10.15
N MET A 97 9.39 -2.11 -10.38
CA MET A 97 8.78 -0.81 -10.08
C MET A 97 7.51 -0.55 -10.89
N ASN A 98 7.47 -0.95 -12.17
CA ASN A 98 6.25 -0.87 -12.97
C ASN A 98 5.14 -1.76 -12.40
N GLN A 99 5.46 -2.98 -11.97
CA GLN A 99 4.49 -3.87 -11.33
C GLN A 99 3.93 -3.26 -10.04
N ILE A 100 4.79 -2.68 -9.20
CA ILE A 100 4.37 -1.99 -7.98
C ILE A 100 3.48 -0.78 -8.30
N SER A 101 3.80 -0.03 -9.35
CA SER A 101 2.97 1.09 -9.82
C SER A 101 1.57 0.62 -10.23
N ASP A 102 1.46 -0.49 -10.97
CA ASP A 102 0.18 -1.09 -11.38
C ASP A 102 -0.62 -1.61 -10.16
N ASP A 103 0.07 -2.26 -9.21
CA ASP A 103 -0.53 -2.76 -7.97
C ASP A 103 -1.09 -1.62 -7.11
N LEU A 104 -0.35 -0.51 -6.99
CA LEU A 104 -0.80 0.69 -6.28
C LEU A 104 -2.00 1.34 -6.96
N GLY A 105 -2.03 1.37 -8.30
CA GLY A 105 -3.17 1.85 -9.07
C GLY A 105 -4.41 1.00 -8.81
N THR A 106 -4.27 -0.32 -8.87
CA THR A 106 -5.33 -1.29 -8.61
C THR A 106 -5.84 -1.22 -7.16
N LEU A 107 -4.94 -1.06 -6.20
CA LEU A 107 -5.31 -0.87 -4.79
C LEU A 107 -6.06 0.44 -4.58
N GLY A 108 -5.59 1.54 -5.19
CA GLY A 108 -6.28 2.82 -5.15
C GLY A 108 -7.70 2.75 -5.73
N ASP A 109 -7.88 2.05 -6.86
CA ASP A 109 -9.21 1.80 -7.43
C ASP A 109 -10.09 0.93 -6.52
N SER A 110 -9.51 -0.05 -5.84
CA SER A 110 -10.24 -0.90 -4.89
C SER A 110 -10.71 -0.11 -3.68
N VAL A 111 -9.85 0.75 -3.12
CA VAL A 111 -10.18 1.65 -2.01
C VAL A 111 -11.22 2.69 -2.43
N ASP A 112 -11.16 3.21 -3.67
CA ASP A 112 -12.19 4.12 -4.20
C ASP A 112 -13.57 3.45 -4.37
N ARG A 113 -13.60 2.18 -4.77
CA ARG A 113 -14.86 1.43 -4.84
C ARG A 113 -15.43 1.18 -3.45
N LEU A 114 -14.54 0.88 -2.51
CA LEU A 114 -14.88 0.64 -1.13
C LEU A 114 -15.49 1.88 -0.45
N SER A 115 -14.92 3.06 -0.68
CA SER A 115 -15.48 4.30 -0.12
C SER A 115 -16.91 4.55 -0.61
N LYS A 116 -17.21 4.25 -1.87
CA LYS A 116 -18.55 4.46 -2.46
C LYS A 116 -19.64 3.50 -1.96
N VAL A 117 -19.25 2.41 -1.28
CA VAL A 117 -20.19 1.46 -0.67
C VAL A 117 -20.18 1.54 0.87
N TYR A 118 -19.33 2.42 1.42
CA TYR A 118 -19.30 2.78 2.85
C TYR A 118 -20.45 3.72 3.18
#